data_AF-A0A124FV76-F1
#
_entry.id   AF-A0A124FV76-F1
#
_cell.length_a   1.000
_cell.length_b   1.000
_cell.length_c   1.000
_cell.angle_alpha   90.00
_cell.angle_beta   90.00
_cell.angle_gamma   90.00
#
_symmetry.space_group_name_H-M   'P 1'
#
loop_
_entity.id
_entity.type
_entity.pdbx_description
1 polymer ?
#
loop_
_entity_poly.entity_id
_entity_poly.type
_entity_poly.pdbx_seq_one_letter_code
_entity_poly.pdbx_strand_id
1 'polypeptide(L)'
;GFGTYSFQVNDPQQFVTQLVGAQGAYRMSDIETRLRTMLLSKLQDVLGETTTQSNVLDLIGLTEELGAAVRAKAQDDFLALGLLLKSFYIGNLKPSDKSAEELRQMGVLDMQTYTQLQAADAMREAAQNPAGGAGLTAGIGAGMGIGNVLGGTLSGMQQAGAAGAAAGASTPPDVMTPSEAANFLKVSEEDIIAAINAGELKARKIGSAYRISKEALQDYLKG
;
A
#
# COMPACT_ATOMS: atom_id res chain seq x y z
N GLY A 1 19.59 -0.16 -4.39
CA GLY A 1 19.34 -0.98 -5.59
C GLY A 1 20.65 -1.50 -6.13
N PHE A 2 20.65 -2.69 -6.71
CA PHE A 2 21.78 -3.23 -7.44
C PHE A 2 21.60 -2.92 -8.93
N GLY A 3 22.68 -2.65 -9.66
CA GLY A 3 22.64 -2.35 -11.09
C GLY A 3 24.04 -2.30 -11.68
N THR A 4 24.14 -2.36 -13.01
CA THR A 4 25.42 -2.30 -13.73
C THR A 4 25.30 -1.40 -14.94
N TYR A 5 26.40 -0.77 -15.31
CA TYR A 5 26.49 0.04 -16.51
C TYR A 5 27.84 -0.19 -17.18
N SER A 6 27.88 0.00 -18.50
CA SER A 6 29.11 -0.06 -19.27
C SER A 6 29.25 1.18 -20.13
N PHE A 7 30.48 1.62 -20.34
CA PHE A 7 30.79 2.77 -21.16
C PHE A 7 32.08 2.54 -21.94
N GLN A 8 32.25 3.31 -23.00
CA GLN A 8 33.49 3.36 -23.77
C GLN A 8 33.93 4.81 -23.93
N VAL A 9 35.24 5.04 -24.05
CA VAL A 9 35.76 6.35 -24.46
C VAL A 9 35.41 6.54 -25.94
N ASN A 10 34.69 7.60 -26.24
CA ASN A 10 34.26 7.96 -27.59
C ASN A 10 35.11 9.09 -28.17
N ASP A 11 35.41 10.10 -27.34
CA ASP A 11 36.32 11.19 -27.66
C ASP A 11 37.40 11.28 -26.57
N PRO A 12 38.62 10.75 -26.83
CA PRO A 12 39.72 10.80 -25.88
C PRO A 12 40.17 12.22 -25.54
N GLN A 13 40.12 13.16 -26.48
CA GLN A 13 40.58 14.53 -26.26
C GLN A 13 39.61 15.27 -25.34
N GLN A 14 38.30 15.13 -25.59
CA GLN A 14 37.27 15.66 -24.71
C GLN A 14 37.30 14.99 -23.34
N PHE A 15 37.47 13.67 -23.27
CA PHE A 15 37.59 12.93 -22.02
C PHE A 15 38.77 13.43 -21.18
N VAL A 16 39.97 13.55 -21.75
CA VAL A 16 41.13 14.08 -21.02
C VAL A 16 40.91 15.54 -20.61
N THR A 17 40.34 16.37 -21.48
CA THR A 17 40.11 17.79 -21.17
C THR A 17 39.10 17.98 -20.03
N GLN A 18 37.96 17.28 -20.10
CA GLN A 18 36.86 17.44 -19.15
C GLN A 18 37.09 16.72 -17.82
N LEU A 19 37.89 15.66 -17.86
CA LEU A 19 38.20 14.88 -16.67
C LEU A 19 39.52 15.34 -16.07
N VAL A 20 40.64 15.32 -16.80
CA VAL A 20 41.97 15.65 -16.26
C VAL A 20 42.20 17.16 -16.13
N GLY A 21 41.56 17.99 -16.96
CA GLY A 21 41.79 19.44 -16.96
C GLY A 21 41.32 20.18 -15.69
N ALA A 22 40.47 19.57 -14.85
CA ALA A 22 39.91 20.20 -13.66
C ALA A 22 40.68 19.89 -12.34
N GLN A 23 41.39 18.76 -12.24
CA GLN A 23 42.21 18.40 -11.07
C GLN A 23 43.48 17.66 -11.51
N GLY A 24 44.62 17.97 -10.90
CA GLY A 24 45.95 17.49 -11.31
C GLY A 24 46.20 15.98 -11.20
N ALA A 25 45.29 15.21 -10.59
CA ALA A 25 45.29 13.76 -10.61
C ALA A 25 43.88 13.21 -10.38
N TYR A 26 43.46 12.20 -11.14
CA TYR A 26 42.20 11.49 -10.95
C TYR A 26 42.43 10.01 -10.71
N ARG A 27 41.72 9.44 -9.75
CA ARG A 27 41.63 7.99 -9.58
C ARG A 27 40.41 7.50 -10.34
N MET A 28 40.47 6.25 -10.79
CA MET A 28 39.33 5.59 -11.41
C MET A 28 38.08 5.63 -10.52
N SER A 29 38.26 5.56 -9.19
CA SER A 29 37.18 5.67 -8.20
C SER A 29 36.42 7.00 -8.27
N ASP A 30 37.11 8.10 -8.57
CA ASP A 30 36.51 9.44 -8.61
C ASP A 30 35.64 9.59 -9.86
N ILE A 31 36.14 9.06 -10.98
CA ILE A 31 35.43 8.98 -12.25
C ILE A 31 34.17 8.13 -12.07
N GLU A 32 34.32 6.93 -11.50
CA GLU A 32 33.20 6.02 -11.26
C GLU A 32 32.14 6.66 -10.35
N THR A 33 32.57 7.36 -9.30
CA THR A 33 31.65 8.06 -8.38
C THR A 33 30.87 9.15 -9.08
N ARG A 34 31.52 9.94 -9.95
CA ARG A 34 30.87 10.99 -10.74
C ARG A 34 29.84 10.39 -11.71
N LEU A 35 30.24 9.37 -12.48
CA LEU A 35 29.34 8.71 -13.44
C LEU A 35 28.16 8.03 -12.74
N ARG A 36 28.40 7.38 -11.59
CA ARG A 36 27.35 6.79 -10.75
C ARG A 36 26.37 7.85 -10.27
N THR A 37 26.86 8.98 -9.75
CA THR A 37 26.01 10.08 -9.27
C THR A 37 25.12 10.63 -10.38
N MET A 38 25.68 10.80 -11.57
CA MET A 38 24.94 11.23 -12.76
C MET A 38 23.82 10.24 -13.13
N LEU A 39 24.13 8.95 -13.21
CA LEU A 39 23.13 7.91 -13.51
C LEU A 39 22.05 7.81 -12.44
N LEU A 40 22.41 7.94 -11.16
CA LEU A 40 21.45 7.94 -10.06
C LEU A 40 20.50 9.13 -10.13
N SER A 41 21.00 10.32 -10.47
CA SER A 41 20.16 11.51 -10.67
C SER A 41 19.13 11.29 -11.79
N LYS A 42 19.55 10.75 -12.94
CA LYS A 42 18.63 10.42 -14.04
C LYS A 42 17.64 9.33 -13.68
N LEU A 43 18.07 8.32 -12.93
CA LEU A 43 17.18 7.26 -12.44
C LEU A 43 16.12 7.80 -11.49
N GLN A 44 16.49 8.68 -10.55
CA GLN A 44 15.54 9.32 -9.64
C GLN A 44 14.50 10.14 -10.40
N ASP A 45 14.94 10.90 -11.40
CA ASP A 45 14.07 11.72 -12.23
C ASP A 45 13.08 10.88 -13.04
N VAL A 46 13.56 9.83 -13.74
CA VAL A 46 12.70 8.89 -14.48
C VAL A 46 11.72 8.16 -13.56
N LEU A 47 12.15 7.73 -12.36
CA LEU A 47 11.27 7.13 -11.37
C LEU A 47 10.22 8.12 -10.87
N GLY A 48 10.60 9.37 -10.64
CA GLY A 48 9.68 10.45 -10.25
C GLY A 48 8.62 10.70 -11.32
N GLU A 49 9.01 10.75 -12.59
CA GLU A 49 8.09 10.87 -13.73
C GLU A 49 7.14 9.66 -13.82
N THR A 50 7.66 8.44 -13.69
CA THR A 50 6.88 7.20 -13.88
C THR A 50 5.93 6.90 -12.70
N THR A 51 6.34 7.20 -11.47
CA THR A 51 5.52 6.98 -10.26
C THR A 51 4.28 7.88 -10.19
N THR A 52 4.24 8.97 -10.94
CA THR A 52 3.00 9.76 -11.08
C THR A 52 1.90 9.01 -11.85
N GLN A 53 2.27 8.01 -12.65
CA GLN A 53 1.36 7.29 -13.54
C GLN A 53 1.22 5.79 -13.23
N SER A 54 2.11 5.22 -12.41
CA SER A 54 2.21 3.77 -12.19
C SER A 54 2.44 3.43 -10.72
N ASN A 55 1.83 2.34 -10.23
CA ASN A 55 2.05 1.86 -8.86
C ASN A 55 3.42 1.18 -8.77
N VAL A 56 3.98 1.06 -7.55
CA VAL A 56 5.27 0.42 -7.26
C VAL A 56 5.39 -0.99 -7.84
N LEU A 57 4.27 -1.73 -7.89
CA LEU A 57 4.20 -3.07 -8.50
C LEU A 57 4.41 -3.03 -10.03
N ASP A 58 3.89 -2.02 -10.71
CA ASP A 58 4.03 -1.87 -12.16
C ASP A 58 5.48 -1.53 -12.54
N LEU A 59 6.20 -0.81 -11.66
CA LEU A 59 7.61 -0.46 -11.87
C LEU A 59 8.53 -1.67 -11.94
N ILE A 60 8.17 -2.78 -11.28
CA ILE A 60 8.92 -4.04 -11.36
C ILE A 60 8.81 -4.63 -12.78
N GLY A 61 7.66 -4.46 -13.44
CA GLY A 61 7.46 -4.88 -14.82
C GLY A 61 8.11 -3.97 -15.86
N LEU A 62 8.46 -2.73 -15.47
CA LEU A 62 9.01 -1.70 -16.36
C LEU A 62 10.53 -1.51 -16.22
N THR A 63 11.26 -2.47 -15.63
CA THR A 63 12.69 -2.27 -15.32
C THR A 63 13.58 -2.09 -16.55
N GLU A 64 13.24 -2.74 -17.66
CA GLU A 64 13.96 -2.58 -18.93
C GLU A 64 13.67 -1.22 -19.55
N GLU A 65 12.41 -0.77 -19.53
CA GLU A 65 11.95 0.53 -20.02
C GLU A 65 12.58 1.66 -19.19
N LEU A 66 12.60 1.53 -17.87
CA LEU A 66 13.29 2.46 -16.97
C LEU A 66 14.79 2.50 -17.26
N GLY A 67 15.42 1.34 -17.49
CA GLY A 67 16.83 1.26 -17.85
C GLY A 67 17.14 1.96 -19.18
N ALA A 68 16.30 1.74 -20.18
CA ALA A 68 16.41 2.38 -21.50
C ALA A 68 16.18 3.90 -21.42
N ALA A 69 15.19 4.34 -20.64
CA ALA A 69 14.89 5.76 -20.44
C ALA A 69 16.06 6.48 -19.75
N VAL A 70 16.60 5.90 -18.67
CA VAL A 70 17.78 6.45 -17.98
C VAL A 70 18.98 6.52 -18.91
N ARG A 71 19.23 5.47 -19.68
CA ARG A 71 20.32 5.45 -20.66
C ARG A 71 20.17 6.59 -21.67
N ALA A 72 18.99 6.75 -22.26
CA ALA A 72 18.73 7.81 -23.23
C ALA A 72 18.93 9.19 -22.60
N LYS A 73 18.38 9.43 -21.40
CA LYS A 73 18.45 10.73 -20.70
C LYS A 73 19.86 11.07 -20.19
N ALA A 74 20.70 10.07 -19.93
CA ALA A 74 22.10 10.23 -19.51
C ALA A 74 23.08 10.33 -20.69
N GLN A 75 22.67 9.98 -21.91
CA GLN A 75 23.57 9.83 -23.05
C GLN A 75 24.30 11.13 -23.39
N ASP A 76 23.59 12.26 -23.38
CA ASP A 76 24.17 13.58 -23.68
C ASP A 76 25.19 14.01 -22.63
N ASP A 77 24.93 13.73 -21.35
CA ASP A 77 25.86 14.04 -20.27
C ASP A 77 27.15 13.19 -20.37
N PHE A 78 27.03 11.93 -20.79
CA PHE A 78 28.19 11.08 -21.09
C PHE A 78 28.97 11.60 -22.29
N LEU A 79 28.28 11.99 -23.37
CA LEU A 79 28.91 12.57 -24.56
C LEU A 79 29.63 13.87 -24.23
N ALA A 80 29.09 14.70 -23.34
CA ALA A 80 29.75 15.91 -22.84
C ALA A 80 31.08 15.62 -22.11
N LEU A 81 31.27 14.39 -21.61
CA LEU A 81 32.53 13.92 -21.02
C LEU A 81 33.41 13.13 -22.00
N GLY A 82 33.06 13.06 -23.30
CA GLY A 82 33.76 12.24 -24.28
C GLY A 82 33.52 10.73 -24.12
N LEU A 83 32.46 10.34 -23.40
CA LEU A 83 32.09 8.96 -23.14
C LEU A 83 30.82 8.55 -23.90
N LEU A 84 30.71 7.28 -24.25
CA LEU A 84 29.47 6.69 -24.76
C LEU A 84 28.95 5.66 -23.76
N LEU A 85 27.73 5.87 -23.26
CA LEU A 85 27.03 4.92 -22.41
C LEU A 85 26.52 3.73 -23.24
N LYS A 86 27.12 2.55 -23.01
CA LYS A 86 26.91 1.34 -23.82
C LYS A 86 25.81 0.44 -23.31
N SER A 87 25.59 0.42 -21.99
CA SER A 87 24.45 -0.25 -21.37
C SER A 87 24.22 0.31 -19.98
N PHE A 88 22.97 0.22 -19.53
CA PHE A 88 22.56 0.51 -18.16
C PHE A 88 21.46 -0.49 -17.80
N TYR A 89 21.69 -1.27 -16.75
CA TYR A 89 20.78 -2.30 -16.28
C TYR A 89 20.44 -2.08 -14.81
N ILE A 90 19.15 -2.07 -14.52
CA ILE A 90 18.64 -2.04 -13.15
C ILE A 90 18.53 -3.49 -12.69
N GLY A 91 19.37 -3.90 -11.74
CA GLY A 91 19.43 -5.28 -11.27
C GLY A 91 18.33 -5.64 -10.28
N ASN A 92 17.97 -4.73 -9.36
CA ASN A 92 16.80 -4.92 -8.50
C ASN A 92 16.27 -3.59 -7.94
N LEU A 93 14.96 -3.37 -8.12
CA LEU A 93 14.16 -2.37 -7.42
C LEU A 93 13.59 -3.02 -6.15
N LYS A 94 14.42 -3.13 -5.10
CA LYS A 94 13.88 -3.47 -3.78
C LYS A 94 13.17 -2.25 -3.21
N PRO A 95 11.97 -2.41 -2.62
CA PRO A 95 11.44 -1.44 -1.68
C PRO A 95 12.49 -1.13 -0.61
N SER A 96 12.43 0.08 -0.05
CA SER A 96 13.35 0.45 1.04
C SER A 96 13.14 -0.50 2.23
N ASP A 97 14.23 -0.96 2.85
CA ASP A 97 14.17 -1.69 4.13
C ASP A 97 13.85 -0.75 5.32
N LYS A 98 13.66 0.55 5.05
CA LYS A 98 13.33 1.55 6.07
C LYS A 98 11.91 1.35 6.60
N SER A 99 11.77 1.55 7.91
CA SER A 99 10.47 1.56 8.57
C SER A 99 9.60 2.73 8.10
N ALA A 100 8.28 2.60 8.26
CA ALA A 100 7.34 3.68 7.94
C ALA A 100 7.64 4.98 8.72
N GLU A 101 8.15 4.86 9.95
CA GLU A 101 8.59 5.98 10.77
C GLU A 101 9.80 6.68 10.16
N GLU A 102 10.80 5.94 9.68
CA GLU A 102 11.96 6.51 9.00
C GLU A 102 11.57 7.17 7.66
N LEU A 103 10.65 6.56 6.91
CA LEU A 103 10.12 7.16 5.68
C LEU A 103 9.36 8.47 5.95
N ARG A 104 8.61 8.54 7.06
CA ARG A 104 7.98 9.77 7.54
C ARG A 104 9.01 10.83 7.94
N GLN A 105 10.04 10.45 8.69
CA GLN A 105 11.13 11.37 9.08
C GLN A 105 11.87 11.95 7.88
N MET A 106 11.98 11.17 6.79
CA MET A 106 12.54 11.63 5.52
C MET A 106 11.58 12.49 4.69
N GLY A 107 10.34 12.69 5.14
CA GLY A 107 9.30 13.43 4.41
C GLY A 107 8.74 12.68 3.19
N VAL A 108 9.03 11.38 3.05
CA VAL A 108 8.52 10.53 1.97
C VAL A 108 7.08 10.09 2.23
N LEU A 109 6.71 9.96 3.50
CA LEU A 109 5.38 9.53 3.93
C LEU A 109 4.67 10.65 4.68
N ASP A 110 3.42 10.95 4.29
CA ASP A 110 2.60 11.94 4.97
C ASP A 110 2.02 11.38 6.29
N MET A 111 1.63 12.29 7.20
CA MET A 111 1.09 11.91 8.51
C MET A 111 -0.18 11.08 8.42
N GLN A 112 -1.05 11.31 7.43
CA GLN A 112 -2.30 10.58 7.31
C GLN A 112 -2.02 9.13 6.89
N THR A 113 -1.22 8.92 5.86
CA THR A 113 -0.83 7.57 5.41
C THR A 113 -0.05 6.84 6.50
N TYR A 114 0.84 7.53 7.22
CA TYR A 114 1.55 6.93 8.36
C TYR A 114 0.61 6.42 9.46
N THR A 115 -0.36 7.24 9.88
CA THR A 115 -1.34 6.81 10.90
C THR A 115 -2.21 5.65 10.42
N GLN A 116 -2.57 5.60 9.14
CA GLN A 116 -3.31 4.48 8.56
C GLN A 116 -2.49 3.19 8.58
N LEU A 117 -1.20 3.25 8.24
CA LEU A 117 -0.30 2.09 8.31
C LEU A 117 -0.14 1.59 9.74
N GLN A 118 0.08 2.48 10.71
CA GLN A 118 0.15 2.10 12.13
C GLN A 118 -1.16 1.44 12.63
N ALA A 119 -2.31 1.98 12.25
CA ALA A 119 -3.60 1.41 12.63
C ALA A 119 -3.80 0.01 12.01
N ALA A 120 -3.44 -0.17 10.74
CA ALA A 120 -3.49 -1.46 10.06
C ALA A 120 -2.58 -2.50 10.73
N ASP A 121 -1.37 -2.10 11.14
CA ASP A 121 -0.43 -2.95 11.86
C ASP A 121 -0.96 -3.36 13.24
N ALA A 122 -1.50 -2.40 14.00
CA ALA A 122 -2.11 -2.67 15.31
C ALA A 122 -3.31 -3.62 15.22
N MET A 123 -4.17 -3.46 14.20
CA MET A 123 -5.29 -4.37 13.96
C MET A 123 -4.82 -5.78 13.59
N ARG A 124 -3.76 -5.90 12.79
CA ARG A 124 -3.17 -7.19 12.42
C ARG A 124 -2.59 -7.92 13.63
N GLU A 125 -1.88 -7.20 14.50
CA GLU A 125 -1.30 -7.75 15.73
C GLU A 125 -2.38 -8.18 16.72
N ALA A 126 -3.47 -7.40 16.84
CA ALA A 126 -4.66 -7.75 17.60
C ALA A 126 -5.34 -9.03 17.08
N ALA A 127 -5.48 -9.16 15.76
CA ALA A 127 -6.07 -10.32 15.11
C ALA A 127 -5.22 -11.60 15.28
N GLN A 128 -3.89 -11.46 15.34
CA GLN A 128 -2.96 -12.57 15.57
C GLN A 128 -2.87 -12.98 17.05
N ASN A 129 -3.24 -12.09 17.98
CA ASN A 129 -3.24 -12.34 19.43
C ASN A 129 -4.65 -12.21 20.05
N PRO A 130 -5.63 -13.06 19.64
CA PRO A 130 -7.03 -12.94 20.09
C PRO A 130 -7.21 -13.13 21.60
N ALA A 131 -6.30 -13.86 22.27
CA ALA A 131 -6.30 -14.02 23.73
C ALA A 131 -5.92 -12.73 24.50
N GLY A 132 -5.33 -11.73 23.83
CA GLY A 132 -4.97 -10.42 24.39
C GLY A 132 -6.01 -9.30 24.15
N GLY A 133 -7.13 -9.60 23.48
CA GLY A 133 -8.12 -8.61 23.02
C GLY A 133 -8.83 -7.80 24.12
N ALA A 134 -8.75 -8.23 25.38
CA ALA A 134 -9.24 -7.45 26.52
C ALA A 134 -8.34 -6.24 26.86
N GLY A 135 -7.05 -6.30 26.53
CA GLY A 135 -6.10 -5.21 26.79
C GLY A 135 -6.15 -4.08 25.77
N LEU A 136 -6.57 -4.36 24.53
CA LEU A 136 -6.68 -3.37 23.47
C LEU A 136 -7.99 -2.58 23.53
N THR A 137 -9.10 -3.23 23.90
CA THR A 137 -10.37 -2.54 24.20
C THR A 137 -10.28 -1.72 25.49
N ALA A 138 -9.56 -2.21 26.49
CA ALA A 138 -9.25 -1.44 27.70
C ALA A 138 -8.21 -0.33 27.46
N GLY A 139 -7.19 -0.55 26.63
CA GLY A 139 -6.13 0.44 26.34
C GLY A 139 -6.59 1.59 25.42
N ILE A 140 -7.44 1.29 24.44
CA ILE A 140 -8.10 2.31 23.60
C ILE A 140 -9.20 3.05 24.39
N GLY A 141 -9.83 2.38 25.37
CA GLY A 141 -10.83 2.99 26.26
C GLY A 141 -10.25 3.77 27.46
N ALA A 142 -9.03 3.48 27.90
CA ALA A 142 -8.41 4.09 29.10
C ALA A 142 -7.19 4.97 28.81
N GLY A 143 -6.65 4.95 27.58
CA GLY A 143 -5.50 5.74 27.16
C GLY A 143 -5.90 7.11 26.60
N MET A 144 -5.57 8.14 27.34
CA MET A 144 -5.68 9.57 27.03
C MET A 144 -5.60 9.92 25.52
N GLY A 145 -6.70 10.49 24.98
CA GLY A 145 -6.64 11.44 23.85
C GLY A 145 -6.73 10.91 22.42
N ILE A 146 -6.70 9.59 22.18
CA ILE A 146 -6.73 9.01 20.81
C ILE A 146 -8.15 8.57 20.39
N GLY A 147 -9.15 8.70 21.26
CA GLY A 147 -10.55 8.35 20.96
C GLY A 147 -11.19 9.20 19.84
N ASN A 148 -10.82 10.47 19.71
CA ASN A 148 -11.41 11.34 18.68
C ASN A 148 -10.88 11.06 17.27
N VAL A 149 -9.63 10.60 17.14
CA VAL A 149 -9.02 10.30 15.83
C VAL A 149 -9.49 8.93 15.34
N LEU A 150 -9.56 7.95 16.24
CA LEU A 150 -10.08 6.62 15.92
C LEU A 150 -11.60 6.63 15.71
N GLY A 151 -12.34 7.46 16.46
CA GLY A 151 -13.77 7.71 16.25
C GLY A 151 -14.07 8.39 14.91
N GLY A 152 -13.19 9.28 14.44
CA GLY A 152 -13.28 9.88 13.10
C GLY A 152 -13.01 8.88 11.97
N THR A 153 -12.02 7.99 12.12
CA THR A 153 -11.74 6.95 11.13
C THR A 153 -12.75 5.82 11.15
N LEU A 154 -13.35 5.48 12.30
CA LEU A 154 -14.36 4.45 12.42
C LEU A 154 -15.75 4.95 11.96
N SER A 155 -16.07 6.23 12.18
CA SER A 155 -17.26 6.86 11.55
C SER A 155 -17.09 7.04 10.04
N GLY A 156 -15.88 7.33 9.57
CA GLY A 156 -15.54 7.29 8.14
C GLY A 156 -15.59 5.88 7.54
N MET A 157 -15.25 4.84 8.29
CA MET A 157 -15.33 3.44 7.86
C MET A 157 -16.76 2.87 7.95
N GLN A 158 -17.60 3.39 8.85
CA GLN A 158 -19.03 3.10 8.88
C GLN A 158 -19.78 3.81 7.73
N GLN A 159 -19.17 4.86 7.15
CA GLN A 159 -19.66 5.52 5.93
C GLN A 159 -19.01 4.98 4.64
N ALA A 160 -17.81 4.37 4.71
CA ALA A 160 -17.15 3.71 3.58
C ALA A 160 -17.48 2.20 3.47
N GLY A 161 -17.96 1.56 4.54
CA GLY A 161 -18.64 0.26 4.49
C GLY A 161 -20.02 0.33 3.83
N ALA A 162 -20.52 1.54 3.55
CA ALA A 162 -21.75 1.82 2.82
C ALA A 162 -21.51 2.23 1.34
N ALA A 163 -20.26 2.22 0.85
CA ALA A 163 -19.92 2.67 -0.51
C ALA A 163 -19.17 1.61 -1.35
N GLY A 164 -19.42 0.33 -1.07
CA GLY A 164 -18.82 -0.81 -1.77
C GLY A 164 -19.82 -1.87 -2.20
N ALA A 165 -21.04 -1.49 -2.58
CA ALA A 165 -22.00 -2.37 -3.27
C ALA A 165 -23.05 -1.56 -4.04
N ALA A 166 -22.60 -0.65 -4.91
CA ALA A 166 -23.47 0.06 -5.84
C ALA A 166 -22.98 -0.15 -7.28
N ALA A 167 -23.12 -1.39 -7.75
CA ALA A 167 -23.19 -1.70 -9.18
C ALA A 167 -24.04 -2.98 -9.34
N GLY A 168 -25.35 -2.82 -9.23
CA GLY A 168 -26.33 -3.89 -9.38
C GLY A 168 -27.68 -3.43 -8.85
N ALA A 169 -28.49 -2.82 -9.72
CA ALA A 169 -29.85 -2.41 -9.39
C ALA A 169 -30.69 -3.61 -8.92
N SER A 170 -31.13 -3.58 -7.66
CA SER A 170 -32.40 -4.18 -7.17
C SER A 170 -32.55 -3.86 -5.69
N THR A 171 -33.70 -3.29 -5.32
CA THR A 171 -34.41 -3.31 -4.01
C THR A 171 -33.63 -3.61 -2.71
N PRO A 172 -33.92 -2.90 -1.59
CA PRO A 172 -33.27 -3.12 -0.30
C PRO A 172 -33.30 -4.61 0.09
N PRO A 173 -32.22 -5.20 0.63
CA PRO A 173 -32.25 -6.58 1.05
C PRO A 173 -33.13 -6.68 2.30
N ASP A 174 -34.38 -7.10 2.11
CA ASP A 174 -35.35 -7.38 3.18
C ASP A 174 -34.98 -8.62 4.03
N VAL A 175 -33.75 -9.14 3.91
CA VAL A 175 -33.32 -10.38 4.55
C VAL A 175 -32.00 -10.22 5.33
N MET A 176 -32.01 -10.66 6.58
CA MET A 176 -30.91 -10.62 7.55
C MET A 176 -30.30 -12.02 7.74
N THR A 177 -29.05 -12.06 8.19
CA THR A 177 -28.39 -13.28 8.68
C THR A 177 -28.81 -13.62 10.11
N PRO A 178 -28.62 -14.86 10.58
CA PRO A 178 -28.88 -15.24 11.98
C PRO A 178 -28.12 -14.36 12.98
N SER A 179 -26.86 -14.03 12.71
CA SER A 179 -26.05 -13.16 13.57
C SER A 179 -26.59 -11.72 13.62
N GLU A 180 -27.10 -11.19 12.51
CA GLU A 180 -27.71 -9.85 12.48
C GLU A 180 -29.07 -9.83 13.20
N ALA A 181 -29.87 -10.89 13.08
CA ALA A 181 -31.13 -11.03 13.80
C ALA A 181 -30.89 -11.21 15.32
N ALA A 182 -29.84 -11.93 15.71
CA ALA A 182 -29.41 -12.08 17.10
C ALA A 182 -29.07 -10.73 17.73
N ASN A 183 -28.32 -9.89 17.01
CA ASN A 183 -27.99 -8.53 17.44
C ASN A 183 -29.24 -7.64 17.56
N PHE A 184 -30.21 -7.79 16.66
CA PHE A 184 -31.45 -7.02 16.70
C PHE A 184 -32.33 -7.40 17.90
N LEU A 185 -32.46 -8.70 18.18
CA LEU A 185 -33.25 -9.23 19.28
C LEU A 185 -32.51 -9.22 20.63
N LYS A 186 -31.21 -8.89 20.64
CA LYS A 186 -30.31 -8.98 21.81
C LYS A 186 -30.28 -10.37 22.46
N VAL A 187 -30.30 -11.41 21.62
CA VAL A 187 -30.20 -12.82 22.02
C VAL A 187 -28.96 -13.47 21.39
N SER A 188 -28.66 -14.72 21.73
CA SER A 188 -27.55 -15.43 21.10
C SER A 188 -27.93 -15.90 19.69
N GLU A 189 -26.94 -16.09 18.82
CA GLU A 189 -27.16 -16.66 17.48
C GLU A 189 -27.71 -18.10 17.57
N GLU A 190 -27.32 -18.84 18.61
CA GLU A 190 -27.81 -20.20 18.87
C GLU A 190 -29.32 -20.22 19.13
N ASP A 191 -29.85 -19.24 19.86
CA ASP A 191 -31.29 -19.10 20.12
C ASP A 191 -32.09 -18.82 18.83
N ILE A 192 -31.52 -18.02 17.93
CA ILE A 192 -32.14 -17.71 16.62
C ILE A 192 -32.18 -18.97 15.75
N ILE A 193 -31.09 -19.73 15.72
CA ILE A 193 -31.01 -20.99 14.96
C ILE A 193 -31.97 -22.03 15.56
N ALA A 194 -32.08 -22.08 16.90
CA ALA A 194 -33.04 -22.94 17.58
C ALA A 194 -34.49 -22.56 17.23
N ALA A 195 -34.85 -21.27 17.22
CA ALA A 195 -36.17 -20.78 16.83
C ALA A 195 -36.51 -21.10 15.36
N ILE A 196 -35.53 -21.06 14.46
CA ILE A 196 -35.70 -21.47 13.05
C ILE A 196 -35.96 -22.99 12.96
N ASN A 197 -35.19 -23.80 13.71
CA ASN A 197 -35.35 -25.26 13.70
C ASN A 197 -36.64 -25.72 14.38
N ALA A 198 -37.10 -25.00 15.41
CA ALA A 198 -38.38 -25.21 16.07
C ALA A 198 -39.59 -24.80 15.20
N GLY A 199 -39.35 -24.07 14.11
CA GLY A 199 -40.39 -23.58 13.20
C GLY A 199 -41.08 -22.31 13.68
N GLU A 200 -40.61 -21.68 14.76
CA GLU A 200 -41.15 -20.45 15.33
C GLU A 200 -40.73 -19.21 14.52
N LEU A 201 -39.51 -19.23 13.95
CA LEU A 201 -38.99 -18.15 13.12
C LEU A 201 -38.85 -18.58 11.66
N LYS A 202 -39.60 -17.95 10.76
CA LYS A 202 -39.54 -18.25 9.32
C LYS A 202 -38.21 -17.77 8.72
N ALA A 203 -37.39 -18.70 8.25
CA ALA A 203 -36.15 -18.41 7.53
C ALA A 203 -36.03 -19.26 6.25
N ARG A 204 -35.36 -18.71 5.24
CA ARG A 204 -35.04 -19.42 3.99
C ARG A 204 -33.60 -19.90 4.04
N LYS A 205 -33.39 -21.20 3.87
CA LYS A 205 -32.04 -21.77 3.74
C LYS A 205 -31.53 -21.54 2.32
N ILE A 206 -30.39 -20.87 2.17
CA ILE A 206 -29.70 -20.63 0.91
C ILE A 206 -28.28 -21.19 1.05
N GLY A 207 -28.05 -22.38 0.47
CA GLY A 207 -26.80 -23.11 0.65
C GLY A 207 -26.60 -23.58 2.10
N SER A 208 -25.49 -23.19 2.71
CA SER A 208 -25.16 -23.48 4.12
C SER A 208 -25.71 -22.44 5.11
N ALA A 209 -26.27 -21.32 4.64
CA ALA A 209 -26.69 -20.21 5.47
C ALA A 209 -28.21 -20.03 5.51
N TYR A 210 -28.73 -19.47 6.61
CA TYR A 210 -30.11 -19.04 6.73
C TYR A 210 -30.26 -17.55 6.41
N ARG A 211 -31.42 -17.17 5.88
CA ARG A 211 -31.83 -15.79 5.62
C ARG A 211 -33.21 -15.56 6.22
N ILE A 212 -33.32 -14.57 7.10
CA ILE A 212 -34.52 -14.24 7.86
C ILE A 212 -35.09 -12.94 7.28
N SER A 213 -36.35 -12.91 6.84
CA SER A 213 -36.92 -11.65 6.36
C SER A 213 -37.26 -10.71 7.52
N LYS A 214 -37.25 -9.40 7.23
CA LYS A 214 -37.64 -8.38 8.21
C LYS A 214 -39.09 -8.55 8.67
N GLU A 215 -40.00 -9.02 7.80
CA GLU A 215 -41.37 -9.32 8.21
C GLU A 215 -41.43 -10.55 9.12
N ALA A 216 -40.68 -11.62 8.83
CA ALA A 216 -40.65 -12.81 9.67
C ALA A 216 -40.15 -12.51 11.09
N LEU A 217 -39.17 -11.62 11.23
CA LEU A 217 -38.68 -11.17 12.52
C LEU A 217 -39.71 -10.32 13.28
N GLN A 218 -40.46 -9.47 12.56
CA GLN A 218 -41.53 -8.66 13.15
C GLN A 218 -42.75 -9.49 13.56
N ASP A 219 -43.09 -10.52 12.77
CA ASP A 219 -44.17 -11.46 13.11
C ASP A 219 -43.80 -12.27 14.35
N TYR A 220 -42.56 -12.77 14.44
CA TYR A 220 -42.05 -13.46 15.63
C TYR A 220 -42.11 -12.58 16.89
N LEU A 221 -41.83 -11.27 16.76
CA LEU A 221 -41.96 -10.31 17.87
C LEU A 221 -43.40 -10.00 18.26
N LYS A 222 -44.38 -10.25 17.37
CA LYS A 222 -45.80 -9.97 17.62
C LYS A 222 -46.55 -11.16 18.23
N GLY A 223 -45.99 -12.36 18.20
CA GLY A 223 -46.58 -13.60 18.74
C GLY A 223 -47.40 -14.35 17.71
#